data_AF-A0AAI8FJ27-F1
#
_entry.id   AF-A0AAI8FJ27-F1
#
_cell.length_a   1.000
_cell.length_b   1.000
_cell.length_c   1.000
_cell.angle_alpha   90.00
_cell.angle_beta   90.00
_cell.angle_gamma   90.00
#
_symmetry.space_group_name_H-M   'P 1'
#
loop_
_entity.id
_entity.type
_entity.pdbx_description
1 polymer ?
#
loop_
_entity_poly.entity_id
_entity_poly.type
_entity_poly.pdbx_seq_one_letter_code
_entity_poly.pdbx_strand_id
1 'polypeptide(L)'
;MEGNSAGAVAGAGAGRNAVENNLLANKYGVERLDAASRALYEKLKAAGIGSIDELHERYKACGGNGGCEVGIRDEYRQQEKQAGEKLVGLYQSGRLSKAEYDLLVTDYALAMMRGVVDAQKSDADASFLDVYALSGSDWSPMGVVANPYVNAIRAS
;
A
#
# COMPACT_ATOMS: atom_id res chain seq x y z
N MET A 1 52.18 -5.58 -1.27
CA MET A 1 51.18 -6.10 -0.31
C MET A 1 50.24 -4.94 0.00
N GLU A 2 49.23 -4.67 -0.83
CA GLU A 2 47.95 -5.43 -0.91
C GLU A 2 47.52 -5.78 0.53
N GLY A 3 46.55 -5.16 1.17
CA GLY A 3 45.26 -4.69 0.67
C GLY A 3 44.21 -5.65 1.21
N ASN A 4 43.52 -5.32 2.30
CA ASN A 4 42.16 -5.81 2.57
C ASN A 4 41.50 -5.05 3.74
N SER A 5 41.05 -3.82 3.49
CA SER A 5 40.02 -3.17 4.33
C SER A 5 38.64 -3.43 3.71
N ALA A 6 38.30 -4.71 3.49
CA ALA A 6 36.96 -5.12 3.12
C ALA A 6 36.23 -5.60 4.38
N GLY A 7 35.31 -4.78 4.88
CA GLY A 7 34.48 -5.21 6.01
C GLY A 7 33.84 -4.10 6.83
N ALA A 8 33.53 -2.93 6.24
CA ALA A 8 32.69 -1.93 6.90
C ALA A 8 31.84 -1.17 5.88
N VAL A 9 31.20 -1.91 4.97
CA VAL A 9 30.16 -1.36 4.08
C VAL A 9 28.97 -2.33 4.10
N ALA A 10 28.34 -2.47 5.27
CA ALA A 10 27.08 -3.18 5.41
C ALA A 10 26.17 -2.53 6.47
N GLY A 11 26.29 -1.22 6.65
CA GLY A 11 25.47 -0.44 7.59
C GLY A 11 24.77 0.77 6.98
N ALA A 12 24.88 0.97 5.67
CA ALA A 12 24.33 2.14 4.96
C ALA A 12 23.28 1.77 3.90
N GLY A 13 22.66 0.58 4.01
CA GLY A 13 21.64 0.09 3.06
C GLY A 13 20.23 -0.07 3.62
N ALA A 14 20.02 0.15 4.93
CA ALA A 14 18.73 -0.10 5.58
C ALA A 14 17.92 1.18 5.88
N GLY A 15 18.35 2.35 5.41
CA GLY A 15 17.89 3.63 5.95
C GLY A 15 17.22 4.62 4.97
N ARG A 16 17.16 4.36 3.67
CA ARG A 16 16.57 5.30 2.69
C ARG A 16 15.96 4.52 1.52
N ASN A 17 14.64 4.65 1.32
CA ASN A 17 13.84 4.17 0.16
C ASN A 17 12.94 2.92 0.32
N ALA A 18 12.13 2.82 1.38
CA ALA A 18 10.97 1.92 1.33
C ALA A 18 9.85 2.40 2.28
N VAL A 19 9.32 3.61 2.04
CA VAL A 19 7.87 3.78 2.22
C VAL A 19 7.32 3.31 0.88
N GLU A 20 7.06 2.00 0.80
CA GLU A 20 6.43 1.41 -0.37
C GLU A 20 5.01 1.95 -0.38
N ASN A 21 4.70 2.79 -1.35
CA ASN A 21 3.42 3.47 -1.42
C ASN A 21 2.38 2.46 -1.94
N ASN A 22 1.32 2.27 -1.15
CA ASN A 22 0.28 1.25 -1.30
C ASN A 22 -0.78 1.54 -2.37
N LEU A 23 -1.41 0.45 -2.83
CA LEU A 23 -2.63 0.41 -3.63
C LEU A 23 -3.68 -0.59 -3.10
N LEU A 24 -3.40 -1.25 -1.99
CA LEU A 24 -4.29 -2.22 -1.35
C LEU A 24 -5.41 -1.47 -0.63
N ALA A 25 -6.64 -1.89 -0.91
CA ALA A 25 -7.82 -1.34 -0.26
C ALA A 25 -7.87 -1.69 1.23
N ASN A 26 -8.72 -1.01 1.99
CA ASN A 26 -9.12 -1.42 3.33
C ASN A 26 -10.66 -1.41 3.44
N LYS A 27 -11.25 -2.35 4.20
CA LYS A 27 -12.71 -2.52 4.25
C LYS A 27 -13.46 -1.23 4.62
N TYR A 28 -12.94 -0.47 5.58
CA TYR A 28 -13.54 0.79 6.04
C TYR A 28 -13.53 1.87 4.95
N GLY A 29 -12.50 1.90 4.11
CA GLY A 29 -12.42 2.78 2.95
C GLY A 29 -13.38 2.35 1.86
N VAL A 30 -13.51 1.03 1.62
CA VAL A 30 -14.45 0.47 0.65
C VAL A 30 -15.90 0.82 0.97
N GLU A 31 -16.26 0.87 2.26
CA GLU A 31 -17.58 1.31 2.73
C GLU A 31 -17.88 2.78 2.41
N ARG A 32 -16.84 3.60 2.20
CA ARG A 32 -16.96 5.04 1.87
C ARG A 32 -16.98 5.33 0.37
N LEU A 33 -16.80 4.33 -0.47
CA LEU A 33 -16.74 4.53 -1.92
C LEU A 33 -18.12 4.88 -2.47
N ASP A 34 -18.15 5.89 -3.33
CA ASP A 34 -19.30 6.17 -4.18
C ASP A 34 -19.43 5.12 -5.30
N ALA A 35 -20.47 5.22 -6.12
CA ALA A 35 -20.74 4.23 -7.16
C ALA A 35 -19.59 4.08 -8.17
N ALA A 36 -18.96 5.19 -8.56
CA ALA A 36 -17.85 5.18 -9.53
C ALA A 36 -16.59 4.55 -8.91
N SER A 37 -16.24 4.95 -7.70
CA SER A 37 -15.05 4.44 -7.00
C SER A 37 -15.24 2.98 -6.59
N ARG A 38 -16.49 2.54 -6.36
CA ARG A 38 -16.81 1.14 -6.09
C ARG A 38 -16.73 0.27 -7.33
N ALA A 39 -17.14 0.78 -8.49
CA ALA A 39 -16.91 0.08 -9.76
C ALA A 39 -15.41 -0.08 -10.05
N LEU A 40 -14.62 0.95 -9.76
CA LEU A 40 -13.16 0.90 -9.83
C LEU A 40 -12.59 -0.15 -8.86
N TYR A 41 -13.04 -0.18 -7.60
CA TYR A 41 -12.63 -1.20 -6.63
C TYR A 41 -12.83 -2.62 -7.16
N GLU A 42 -14.01 -2.95 -7.67
CA GLU A 42 -14.29 -4.30 -8.20
C GLU A 42 -13.43 -4.63 -9.42
N LYS A 43 -13.13 -3.64 -10.29
CA LYS A 43 -12.19 -3.81 -11.40
C LYS A 43 -10.77 -4.12 -10.91
N LEU A 44 -10.27 -3.36 -9.93
CA LEU A 44 -8.93 -3.56 -9.35
C LEU A 44 -8.84 -4.94 -8.67
N LYS A 45 -9.87 -5.31 -7.91
CA LYS A 45 -10.00 -6.62 -7.26
C LYS A 45 -10.01 -7.77 -8.28
N ALA A 46 -10.77 -7.64 -9.37
CA ALA A 46 -10.77 -8.63 -10.45
C ALA A 46 -9.41 -8.76 -11.16
N ALA A 47 -8.59 -7.70 -11.14
CA ALA A 47 -7.20 -7.75 -11.60
C ALA A 47 -6.22 -8.31 -10.55
N GLY A 48 -6.71 -8.67 -9.36
CA GLY A 48 -5.91 -9.20 -8.26
C GLY A 48 -5.11 -8.11 -7.52
N ILE A 49 -5.60 -6.87 -7.51
CA ILE A 49 -5.17 -5.84 -6.55
C ILE A 49 -6.08 -5.99 -5.33
N GLY A 50 -5.50 -6.50 -4.24
CA GLY A 50 -6.24 -6.99 -3.07
C GLY A 50 -6.53 -5.93 -2.00
N SER A 51 -6.77 -6.44 -0.79
CA SER A 51 -7.02 -5.63 0.41
C SER A 51 -5.98 -5.95 1.49
N ILE A 52 -5.71 -4.99 2.37
CA ILE A 52 -4.85 -5.18 3.55
C ILE A 52 -5.54 -5.96 4.67
N ASP A 53 -6.85 -6.19 4.60
CA ASP A 53 -7.63 -6.67 5.74
C ASP A 53 -7.14 -8.02 6.27
N GLU A 54 -6.82 -8.97 5.39
CA GLU A 54 -6.30 -10.29 5.80
C GLU A 54 -4.91 -10.18 6.45
N LEU A 55 -4.05 -9.31 5.91
CA LEU A 55 -2.73 -9.04 6.48
C LEU A 55 -2.86 -8.42 7.87
N HIS A 56 -3.81 -7.51 8.07
CA HIS A 56 -4.05 -6.91 9.37
C HIS A 56 -4.56 -7.93 10.41
N GLU A 57 -5.53 -8.78 10.06
CA GLU A 57 -6.02 -9.83 10.98
C GLU A 57 -4.88 -10.80 11.36
N ARG A 58 -4.02 -11.16 10.40
CA ARG A 58 -2.83 -11.99 10.66
C ARG A 58 -1.79 -11.26 11.51
N TYR A 59 -1.60 -9.96 11.31
CA TYR A 59 -0.72 -9.13 12.14
C TYR A 59 -1.21 -9.12 13.59
N LYS A 60 -2.52 -8.91 13.82
CA LYS A 60 -3.11 -8.97 15.17
C LYS A 60 -2.94 -10.34 15.82
N ALA A 61 -3.12 -11.41 15.05
CA ALA A 61 -2.92 -12.77 15.53
C ALA A 61 -1.47 -13.08 15.95
N CYS A 62 -0.48 -12.27 15.55
CA CYS A 62 0.90 -12.42 16.01
C CYS A 62 1.08 -12.12 17.51
N GLY A 63 0.17 -11.36 18.14
CA GLY A 63 0.16 -11.13 19.59
C GLY A 63 1.46 -10.55 20.14
N GLY A 64 2.15 -9.68 19.40
CA GLY A 64 3.44 -9.08 19.80
C GLY A 64 4.68 -9.91 19.46
N ASN A 65 4.53 -11.06 18.77
CA ASN A 65 5.68 -11.81 18.28
C ASN A 65 6.34 -11.04 17.12
N GLY A 66 7.47 -10.38 17.42
CA GLY A 66 8.18 -9.56 16.45
C GLY A 66 8.61 -10.29 15.17
N GLY A 67 8.93 -11.59 15.23
CA GLY A 67 9.27 -12.36 14.02
C GLY A 67 8.07 -12.59 13.10
N CYS A 68 6.91 -12.87 13.70
CA CYS A 68 5.64 -12.99 12.99
C CYS A 68 5.23 -11.65 12.35
N GLU A 69 5.28 -10.56 13.14
CA GLU A 69 4.93 -9.21 12.65
C GLU A 69 5.83 -8.75 11.50
N VAL A 70 7.15 -8.99 11.59
CA VAL A 70 8.08 -8.68 10.51
C VAL A 70 7.73 -9.46 9.25
N GLY A 71 7.41 -10.76 9.36
CA GLY A 71 6.98 -11.56 8.22
C GLY A 71 5.71 -11.01 7.54
N ILE A 72 4.73 -10.55 8.31
CA ILE A 72 3.52 -9.93 7.76
C ILE A 72 3.82 -8.58 7.09
N ARG A 73 4.69 -7.75 7.67
CA ARG A 73 5.10 -6.47 7.05
C ARG A 73 5.89 -6.70 5.75
N ASP A 74 6.69 -7.77 5.66
CA ASP A 74 7.40 -8.11 4.42
C ASP A 74 6.44 -8.67 3.36
N GLU A 75 5.42 -9.43 3.75
CA GLU A 75 4.36 -9.87 2.83
C GLU A 75 3.53 -8.70 2.31
N TYR A 76 3.20 -7.75 3.18
CA TYR A 76 2.54 -6.50 2.80
C TYR A 76 3.31 -5.79 1.66
N ARG A 77 4.60 -5.51 1.86
CA ARG A 77 5.49 -4.91 0.86
C ARG A 77 5.46 -5.65 -0.49
N GLN A 78 5.52 -6.97 -0.46
CA GLN A 78 5.44 -7.78 -1.68
C GLN A 78 4.09 -7.63 -2.39
N GLN A 79 2.98 -7.61 -1.65
CA GLN A 79 1.66 -7.38 -2.23
C GLN A 79 1.51 -5.96 -2.80
N GLU A 80 2.11 -4.95 -2.17
CA GLU A 80 2.14 -3.57 -2.68
C GLU A 80 2.85 -3.49 -4.03
N LYS A 81 4.06 -4.06 -4.10
CA LYS A 81 4.84 -4.13 -5.34
C LYS A 81 4.04 -4.75 -6.47
N GLN A 82 3.42 -5.90 -6.20
CA GLN A 82 2.60 -6.62 -7.19
C GLN A 82 1.36 -5.81 -7.60
N ALA A 83 0.71 -5.13 -6.65
CA ALA A 83 -0.43 -4.27 -6.94
C ALA A 83 -0.03 -3.08 -7.84
N GLY A 84 1.12 -2.47 -7.56
CA GLY A 84 1.73 -1.41 -8.37
C GLY A 84 2.00 -1.81 -9.81
N GLU A 85 2.69 -2.93 -10.00
CA GLU A 85 3.00 -3.48 -11.33
C GLU A 85 1.73 -3.79 -12.11
N LYS A 86 0.72 -4.37 -11.45
CA LYS A 86 -0.59 -4.64 -12.06
C LYS A 86 -1.32 -3.35 -12.46
N LEU A 87 -1.30 -2.32 -11.60
CA LEU A 87 -1.94 -1.04 -11.91
C LEU A 87 -1.34 -0.41 -13.17
N VAL A 88 0.00 -0.37 -13.26
CA VAL A 88 0.71 0.13 -14.44
C VAL A 88 0.32 -0.69 -15.67
N GLY A 89 0.31 -2.02 -15.58
CA GLY A 89 -0.08 -2.90 -16.67
C GLY A 89 -1.54 -2.69 -17.12
N LEU A 90 -2.47 -2.46 -16.19
CA LEU A 90 -3.87 -2.15 -16.52
C LEU A 90 -3.98 -0.82 -17.29
N TYR A 91 -3.24 0.21 -16.87
CA TYR A 91 -3.26 1.50 -17.55
C TYR A 91 -2.66 1.40 -18.96
N GLN A 92 -1.47 0.80 -19.08
CA GLN A 92 -0.76 0.64 -20.37
C GLN A 92 -1.53 -0.22 -21.38
N SER A 93 -2.30 -1.20 -20.90
CA SER A 93 -3.16 -2.04 -21.75
C SER A 93 -4.51 -1.39 -22.09
N GLY A 94 -4.79 -0.18 -21.60
CA GLY A 94 -6.08 0.51 -21.78
C GLY A 94 -7.23 -0.08 -20.96
N ARG A 95 -6.96 -1.04 -20.08
CA ARG A 95 -7.95 -1.68 -19.20
C ARG A 95 -8.31 -0.81 -18.00
N LEU A 96 -7.42 0.12 -17.63
CA LEU A 96 -7.69 1.23 -16.74
C LEU A 96 -7.62 2.53 -17.55
N SER A 97 -8.73 3.24 -17.64
CA SER A 97 -8.79 4.52 -18.34
C SER A 97 -8.14 5.64 -17.53
N LYS A 98 -7.84 6.76 -18.19
CA LYS A 98 -7.35 7.96 -17.51
C LYS A 98 -8.32 8.50 -16.46
N ALA A 99 -9.62 8.50 -16.75
CA ALA A 99 -10.63 8.94 -15.78
C ALA A 99 -10.68 8.04 -14.54
N GLU A 100 -10.55 6.72 -14.71
CA GLU A 100 -10.48 5.76 -13.60
C GLU A 100 -9.18 5.89 -12.80
N TYR A 101 -8.07 6.16 -13.47
CA TYR A 101 -6.81 6.48 -12.79
C TYR A 101 -6.90 7.79 -12.01
N ASP A 102 -7.47 8.84 -12.60
CA ASP A 102 -7.64 10.12 -11.92
C ASP A 102 -8.55 9.95 -10.68
N LEU A 103 -9.62 9.13 -10.79
CA LEU A 103 -10.47 8.75 -9.66
C LEU A 103 -9.73 7.96 -8.57
N LEU A 104 -8.83 7.05 -8.96
CA LEU A 104 -8.00 6.26 -8.03
C LEU A 104 -7.15 7.17 -7.13
N VAL A 105 -6.52 8.19 -7.72
CA VAL A 105 -5.57 9.06 -7.02
C VAL A 105 -6.24 10.24 -6.31
N THR A 106 -7.56 10.40 -6.45
CA THR A 106 -8.35 11.45 -5.78
C THR A 106 -9.33 10.85 -4.78
N ASP A 107 -10.58 10.62 -5.20
CA ASP A 107 -11.70 10.30 -4.32
C ASP A 107 -11.54 8.92 -3.69
N TYR A 108 -11.02 7.96 -4.45
CA TYR A 108 -10.72 6.63 -3.95
C TYR A 108 -9.63 6.68 -2.86
N ALA A 109 -8.50 7.34 -3.13
CA ALA A 109 -7.42 7.49 -2.16
C ALA A 109 -7.90 8.20 -0.89
N LEU A 110 -8.71 9.25 -1.04
CA LEU A 110 -9.32 9.96 0.09
C LEU A 110 -10.23 9.03 0.92
N ALA A 111 -11.06 8.21 0.28
CA ALA A 111 -11.91 7.24 0.95
C ALA A 111 -11.08 6.20 1.72
N MET A 112 -9.99 5.68 1.12
CA MET A 112 -9.11 4.71 1.78
C MET A 112 -8.38 5.29 2.99
N MET A 113 -7.82 6.50 2.87
CA MET A 113 -7.18 7.21 3.98
C MET A 113 -8.16 7.44 5.14
N ARG A 114 -9.38 7.87 4.79
CA ARG A 114 -10.48 8.04 5.74
C ARG A 114 -10.85 6.72 6.40
N GLY A 115 -10.88 5.62 5.65
CA GLY A 115 -11.12 4.28 6.17
C GLY A 115 -10.12 3.88 7.26
N VAL A 116 -8.83 4.19 7.06
CA VAL A 116 -7.79 3.95 8.08
C VAL A 116 -8.07 4.71 9.37
N VAL A 117 -8.51 5.97 9.28
CA VAL A 117 -8.87 6.77 10.46
C VAL A 117 -10.05 6.15 11.23
N ASP A 118 -11.02 5.58 10.52
CA ASP A 118 -12.15 4.90 11.16
C ASP A 118 -11.70 3.57 11.80
N ALA A 119 -10.83 2.82 11.12
CA ALA A 119 -10.23 1.59 11.65
C ALA A 119 -9.53 1.85 12.99
N GLN A 120 -8.69 2.87 13.05
CA GLN A 120 -7.96 3.29 14.26
C GLN A 120 -8.88 3.73 15.40
N LYS A 121 -10.07 4.28 15.10
CA LYS A 121 -11.06 4.63 16.12
C LYS A 121 -11.83 3.41 16.63
N SER A 122 -12.00 2.40 15.78
CA SER A 122 -12.76 1.18 16.09
C SER A 122 -11.93 0.12 16.81
N ASP A 123 -10.61 0.17 16.69
CA ASP A 123 -9.70 -0.84 17.23
C ASP A 123 -8.81 -0.25 18.34
N ALA A 124 -9.11 -0.60 19.59
CA ALA A 124 -8.40 -0.11 20.77
C ALA A 124 -6.93 -0.58 20.84
N ASP A 125 -6.58 -1.63 20.08
CA ASP A 125 -5.24 -2.22 20.01
C ASP A 125 -4.44 -1.75 18.76
N ALA A 126 -4.96 -0.77 18.00
CA ALA A 126 -4.29 -0.22 16.83
C ALA A 126 -2.97 0.48 17.21
N SER A 127 -1.85 -0.23 17.01
CA SER A 127 -0.51 0.33 17.15
C SER A 127 -0.15 1.23 15.96
N PHE A 128 0.69 2.24 16.17
CA PHE A 128 1.25 3.05 15.07
C PHE A 128 2.12 2.23 14.09
N LEU A 129 2.52 1.00 14.48
CA LEU A 129 3.25 0.03 13.65
C LEU A 129 2.36 -1.00 12.97
N ASP A 130 1.05 -0.88 13.14
CA ASP A 130 0.06 -1.73 12.50
C ASP A 130 -0.03 -1.43 10.99
N VAL A 131 -0.41 -2.44 10.23
CA VAL A 131 -0.56 -2.42 8.78
C VAL A 131 -1.56 -1.33 8.33
N TYR A 132 -2.56 -1.01 9.17
CA TYR A 132 -3.45 0.12 8.93
C TYR A 132 -2.76 1.48 8.97
N ALA A 133 -1.83 1.70 9.91
CA ALA A 133 -1.10 2.95 10.01
C ALA A 133 -0.18 3.16 8.79
N LEU A 134 0.45 2.08 8.29
CA LEU A 134 1.20 2.08 7.04
C LEU A 134 0.29 2.46 5.87
N SER A 135 -0.84 1.75 5.70
CA SER A 135 -1.82 2.03 4.65
C SER A 135 -2.34 3.48 4.66
N GLY A 136 -2.51 4.09 5.84
CA GLY A 136 -2.92 5.49 5.95
C GLY A 136 -1.90 6.48 5.38
N SER A 137 -0.61 6.24 5.60
CA SER A 137 0.47 7.03 5.01
C SER A 137 0.46 6.93 3.49
N ASP A 138 0.18 5.74 2.98
CA ASP A 138 0.23 5.43 1.56
C ASP A 138 -0.88 6.07 0.75
N TRP A 139 -2.10 6.07 1.31
CA TRP A 139 -3.25 6.74 0.72
C TRP A 139 -3.27 8.25 0.94
N SER A 140 -2.33 8.80 1.72
CA SER A 140 -2.16 10.25 1.88
C SER A 140 -1.80 10.93 0.55
N PRO A 141 -2.08 12.24 0.36
CA PRO A 141 -1.71 12.93 -0.87
C PRO A 141 -0.21 12.84 -1.16
N MET A 142 0.62 12.88 -0.11
CA MET A 142 2.07 12.71 -0.22
C MET A 142 2.46 11.29 -0.60
N GLY A 143 1.81 10.27 -0.03
CA GLY A 143 2.05 8.86 -0.37
C GLY A 143 1.69 8.56 -1.84
N VAL A 144 0.52 9.01 -2.28
CA VAL A 144 0.07 8.86 -3.68
C VAL A 144 1.03 9.57 -4.65
N VAL A 145 1.48 10.79 -4.34
CA VAL A 145 2.44 11.53 -5.20
C VAL A 145 3.83 10.89 -5.19
N ALA A 146 4.27 10.34 -4.06
CA ALA A 146 5.54 9.64 -3.95
C ALA A 146 5.51 8.23 -4.58
N ASN A 147 4.32 7.70 -4.87
CA ASN A 147 4.17 6.33 -5.37
C ASN A 147 4.84 6.15 -6.75
N PRO A 148 5.85 5.27 -6.87
CA PRO A 148 6.59 5.09 -8.12
C PRO A 148 5.70 4.57 -9.26
N TYR A 149 4.65 3.79 -8.97
CA TYR A 149 3.73 3.24 -9.97
C TYR A 149 2.74 4.29 -10.48
N VAL A 150 2.22 5.12 -9.57
CA VAL A 150 1.42 6.31 -9.91
C VAL A 150 2.26 7.28 -10.75
N ASN A 151 3.51 7.52 -10.35
CA ASN A 151 4.45 8.35 -11.11
C ASN A 151 4.74 7.79 -12.50
N ALA A 152 4.91 6.47 -12.64
CA ALA A 152 5.10 5.82 -13.94
C ALA A 152 3.89 6.04 -14.87
N ILE A 153 2.66 5.95 -14.35
CA ILE A 153 1.44 6.22 -15.12
C ILE A 153 1.34 7.70 -15.50
N ARG A 154 1.64 8.62 -14.57
CA ARG A 154 1.59 10.07 -14.84
C ARG A 154 2.59 10.53 -15.90
N ALA A 155 3.73 9.84 -16.01
CA ALA A 155 4.78 10.14 -16.98
C ALA A 155 4.60 9.44 -18.34
N SER A 156 3.58 8.58 -18.49
CA SER A 156 3.28 7.82 -19.71
C SER A 156 2.45 8.59 -20.73
#